data_AF-A0A7D9DZF0-F1
#
_entry.id   AF-A0A7D9DZF0-F1
#
_cell.length_a   1.000
_cell.length_b   1.000
_cell.length_c   1.000
_cell.angle_alpha   90.00
_cell.angle_beta   90.00
_cell.angle_gamma   90.00
#
_symmetry.space_group_name_H-M   'P 1'
#
loop_
_entity.id
_entity.type
_entity.pdbx_description
1 polymer ?
#
loop_
_entity_poly.entity_id
_entity_poly.type
_entity_poly.pdbx_seq_one_letter_code
_entity_poly.pdbx_strand_id
1 'polypeptide(L)'
;MYLKTQICILEVQTDQFWNSPSVLCCNCGSLTPDVVEELIVLSYKMDTLFVGLDSEQRGMIREIRLLAHSLLIIYLHRNNSKALQSNSVAVRVWEQLLARIRSQNKLNGSGERTHESLIRTLGSFQDFVESNITKPFVIVDHLQSLVSSYQPPPLALENQLRQASAVINEPQGGSDNPLRFTAGLTLGVDIDADITNVMHTSQVYIQVVFPDFSRQLFKPKPADFRHFSKMKHRLITKVIFSHSTWSDPCYVDVSLVLKYAQDINEQEVVDFITSVLETSAEKSDKKIVKQIKNRADNLQDGYVELCSPVQIYVLPKSSSH
;
A
#
# COMPACT_ATOMS: atom_id res chain seq x y z
N MET A 1 12.87 -4.28 4.55
CA MET A 1 11.40 -4.45 4.46
C MET A 1 10.97 -5.80 5.03
N TYR A 2 11.47 -6.92 4.51
CA TYR A 2 11.09 -8.25 5.00
C TYR A 2 11.33 -8.49 6.51
N LEU A 3 12.53 -8.17 7.01
CA LEU A 3 12.79 -8.27 8.46
C LEU A 3 11.85 -7.39 9.30
N LYS A 4 11.49 -6.20 8.79
CA LYS A 4 10.51 -5.33 9.46
C LYS A 4 9.14 -6.00 9.54
N THR A 5 8.67 -6.62 8.46
CA THR A 5 7.42 -7.40 8.49
C THR A 5 7.48 -8.55 9.48
N GLN A 6 8.61 -9.25 9.58
CA GLN A 6 8.78 -10.35 10.54
C GLN A 6 8.72 -9.85 11.99
N ILE A 7 9.41 -8.74 12.29
CA ILE A 7 9.38 -8.11 13.62
C ILE A 7 7.95 -7.73 14.00
N CYS A 8 7.22 -7.04 13.12
CA CYS A 8 5.81 -6.68 13.39
C CYS A 8 4.93 -7.91 13.66
N ILE A 9 5.12 -9.00 12.90
CA ILE A 9 4.37 -10.25 13.10
C ILE A 9 4.71 -10.87 14.47
N LEU A 10 6.00 -10.93 14.82
CA LEU A 10 6.45 -11.49 16.10
C LEU A 10 5.97 -10.66 17.29
N GLU A 11 6.00 -9.34 17.19
CA GLU A 11 5.46 -8.43 18.22
C GLU A 11 3.97 -8.71 18.46
N VAL A 12 3.20 -8.84 17.38
CA VAL A 12 1.77 -9.19 17.48
C VAL A 12 1.58 -10.58 18.08
N GLN A 13 2.35 -11.59 17.67
CA GLN A 13 2.21 -12.97 18.18
C GLN A 13 2.56 -13.12 19.66
N THR A 14 3.55 -12.37 20.14
CA THR A 14 4.05 -12.48 21.53
C THR A 14 3.30 -11.60 22.52
N ASP A 15 2.33 -10.84 22.04
CA ASP A 15 1.55 -9.92 22.84
C ASP A 15 0.64 -10.61 23.88
N GLN A 16 0.56 -10.03 25.07
CA GLN A 16 -0.43 -10.39 26.08
C GLN A 16 -1.88 -10.15 25.64
N PHE A 17 -2.08 -9.38 24.56
CA PHE A 17 -3.36 -9.20 23.88
C PHE A 17 -4.10 -10.52 23.68
N TRP A 18 -3.41 -11.60 23.29
CA TRP A 18 -4.04 -12.91 23.05
C TRP A 18 -4.64 -13.55 24.31
N ASN A 19 -4.02 -13.31 25.46
CA ASN A 19 -4.37 -13.91 26.76
C ASN A 19 -5.41 -13.10 27.53
N SER A 20 -5.67 -11.87 27.11
CA SER A 20 -6.65 -10.99 27.75
C SER A 20 -8.07 -11.29 27.24
N PRO A 21 -9.09 -11.34 28.11
CA PRO A 21 -10.48 -11.46 27.67
C PRO A 21 -10.87 -10.30 26.74
N SER A 22 -11.51 -10.60 25.61
CA SER A 22 -11.91 -9.61 24.60
C SER A 22 -12.76 -8.46 25.14
N VAL A 23 -13.55 -8.73 26.19
CA VAL A 23 -14.42 -7.74 26.88
C VAL A 23 -13.61 -6.66 27.61
N LEU A 24 -12.34 -6.93 27.93
CA LEU A 24 -11.45 -6.02 28.67
C LEU A 24 -10.39 -5.37 27.77
N CYS A 25 -10.30 -5.77 26.50
CA CYS A 25 -9.34 -5.24 25.53
C CYS A 25 -9.80 -3.88 24.98
N CYS A 26 -9.76 -2.84 25.80
CA CYS A 26 -9.93 -1.46 25.33
C CYS A 26 -8.59 -0.93 24.82
N ASN A 27 -8.27 -1.07 23.53
CA ASN A 27 -7.11 -0.45 22.86
C ASN A 27 -5.71 -0.76 23.46
N CYS A 28 -5.58 -1.77 24.32
CA CYS A 28 -4.31 -2.17 24.92
C CYS A 28 -3.78 -3.41 24.20
N GLY A 29 -2.83 -3.22 23.30
CA GLY A 29 -2.16 -4.28 22.55
C GLY A 29 -1.35 -3.73 21.38
N SER A 30 -0.33 -4.45 20.96
CA SER A 30 0.46 -4.29 19.75
C SER A 30 -0.35 -4.52 18.46
N LEU A 31 -1.44 -5.31 18.51
CA LEU A 31 -2.32 -5.49 17.37
C LEU A 31 -3.20 -4.25 17.16
N THR A 32 -2.77 -3.36 16.27
CA THR A 32 -3.50 -2.16 15.87
C THR A 32 -3.78 -2.15 14.36
N PRO A 33 -4.74 -1.33 13.88
CA PRO A 33 -4.98 -1.16 12.46
C PRO A 33 -3.77 -0.59 11.70
N ASP A 34 -2.93 0.18 12.39
CA ASP A 34 -1.70 0.74 11.80
C ASP A 34 -0.67 -0.35 11.48
N VAL A 35 -0.53 -1.36 12.34
CA VAL A 35 0.33 -2.53 12.07
C VAL A 35 -0.20 -3.34 10.88
N VAL A 36 -1.52 -3.52 10.78
CA VAL A 36 -2.15 -4.17 9.62
C VAL A 36 -1.86 -3.39 8.34
N GLU A 37 -2.08 -2.07 8.35
CA GLU A 37 -1.80 -1.20 7.21
C GLU A 37 -0.31 -1.29 6.82
N GLU A 38 0.59 -1.25 7.78
CA GLU A 38 2.03 -1.36 7.55
C GLU A 38 2.42 -2.70 6.91
N LEU A 39 1.89 -3.83 7.39
CA LEU A 39 2.16 -5.14 6.79
C LEU A 39 1.68 -5.21 5.33
N ILE A 40 0.49 -4.66 5.04
CA ILE A 40 -0.03 -4.57 3.67
C ILE A 40 0.90 -3.68 2.82
N VAL A 41 1.27 -2.49 3.30
CA VAL A 41 2.18 -1.55 2.63
C VAL A 41 3.51 -2.21 2.29
N LEU A 42 4.16 -2.81 3.28
CA LEU A 42 5.45 -3.45 3.09
C LEU A 42 5.37 -4.63 2.10
N SER A 43 4.29 -5.41 2.16
CA SER A 43 4.12 -6.55 1.24
C SER A 43 4.04 -6.11 -0.23
N TYR A 44 3.24 -5.08 -0.55
CA TYR A 44 3.15 -4.58 -1.91
C TYR A 44 4.40 -3.84 -2.37
N LYS A 45 5.06 -3.10 -1.47
CA LYS A 45 6.38 -2.51 -1.77
C LYS A 45 7.39 -3.59 -2.14
N MET A 46 7.42 -4.69 -1.41
CA MET A 46 8.31 -5.82 -1.71
C MET A 46 7.97 -6.48 -3.06
N ASP A 47 6.69 -6.73 -3.34
CA ASP A 47 6.23 -7.38 -4.59
C ASP A 47 6.46 -6.49 -5.83
N THR A 48 6.42 -5.16 -5.65
CA THR A 48 6.44 -4.19 -6.77
C THR A 48 7.84 -3.63 -7.05
N LEU A 49 8.57 -3.26 -5.99
CA LEU A 49 9.88 -2.61 -6.15
C LEU A 49 10.99 -3.60 -6.44
N PHE A 50 10.87 -4.86 -6.03
CA PHE A 50 11.97 -5.80 -6.19
C PHE A 50 11.78 -6.69 -7.41
N VAL A 51 12.81 -6.72 -8.25
CA VAL A 51 12.91 -7.61 -9.40
C VAL A 51 13.88 -8.75 -9.10
N GLY A 52 13.68 -9.89 -9.77
CA GLY A 52 14.46 -11.10 -9.49
C GLY A 52 13.89 -11.97 -8.36
N LEU A 53 12.70 -11.63 -7.84
CA LEU A 53 11.95 -12.49 -6.92
C LEU A 53 11.46 -13.74 -7.65
N ASP A 54 11.80 -14.92 -7.14
CA ASP A 54 11.27 -16.19 -7.62
C ASP A 54 9.81 -16.44 -7.19
N SER A 55 9.24 -17.56 -7.62
CA SER A 55 7.85 -17.91 -7.30
C SER A 55 7.62 -18.15 -5.81
N GLU A 56 8.59 -18.69 -5.10
CA GLU A 56 8.49 -19.00 -3.68
C GLU A 56 8.52 -17.71 -2.85
N GLN A 57 9.45 -16.81 -3.15
CA GLN A 57 9.57 -15.49 -2.53
C GLN A 57 8.32 -14.64 -2.75
N ARG A 58 7.76 -14.66 -3.97
CA ARG A 58 6.45 -14.01 -4.24
C ARG A 58 5.32 -14.66 -3.44
N GLY A 59 5.36 -15.97 -3.26
CA GLY A 59 4.44 -16.72 -2.38
C GLY A 59 4.53 -16.23 -0.94
N MET A 60 5.73 -16.10 -0.38
CA MET A 60 5.96 -15.60 0.98
C MET A 60 5.44 -14.17 1.17
N ILE A 61 5.70 -13.27 0.21
CA ILE A 61 5.19 -11.88 0.26
C ILE A 61 3.65 -11.85 0.22
N ARG A 62 3.04 -12.75 -0.54
CA ARG A 62 1.59 -12.94 -0.61
C ARG A 62 1.01 -13.49 0.70
N GLU A 63 1.71 -14.38 1.38
CA GLU A 63 1.31 -14.89 2.70
C GLU A 63 1.23 -13.78 3.74
N ILE A 64 2.15 -12.81 3.70
CA ILE A 64 2.12 -11.62 4.57
C ILE A 64 0.79 -10.85 4.41
N ARG A 65 0.26 -10.73 3.18
CA ARG A 65 -1.05 -10.08 2.94
C ARG A 65 -2.20 -10.85 3.56
N LEU A 66 -2.18 -12.19 3.48
CA LEU A 66 -3.20 -13.04 4.10
C LEU A 66 -3.14 -12.95 5.63
N LEU A 67 -1.93 -12.94 6.20
CA LEU A 67 -1.71 -12.73 7.62
C LEU A 67 -2.23 -11.38 8.08
N ALA A 68 -1.86 -10.29 7.40
CA ALA A 68 -2.33 -8.95 7.72
C ALA A 68 -3.86 -8.87 7.69
N HIS A 69 -4.50 -9.48 6.69
CA HIS A 69 -5.96 -9.51 6.59
C HIS A 69 -6.61 -10.38 7.69
N SER A 70 -5.97 -11.50 8.07
CA SER A 70 -6.42 -12.33 9.18
C SER A 70 -6.34 -11.57 10.52
N LEU A 71 -5.24 -10.84 10.73
CA LEU A 71 -5.04 -9.96 11.88
C LEU A 71 -6.09 -8.85 11.95
N LEU A 72 -6.46 -8.26 10.80
CA LEU A 72 -7.55 -7.28 10.73
C LEU A 72 -8.87 -7.87 11.23
N ILE A 73 -9.24 -9.05 10.74
CA ILE A 73 -10.47 -9.74 11.13
C ILE A 73 -10.49 -10.05 12.63
N ILE A 74 -9.39 -10.57 13.17
CA ILE A 74 -9.22 -10.84 14.59
C ILE A 74 -9.38 -9.55 15.41
N TYR A 75 -8.69 -8.48 15.01
CA TYR A 75 -8.77 -7.18 15.67
C TYR A 75 -10.22 -6.68 15.74
N LEU A 76 -10.94 -6.75 14.63
CA LEU A 76 -12.32 -6.26 14.54
C LEU A 76 -13.28 -7.06 15.40
N HIS A 77 -13.11 -8.38 15.43
CA HIS A 77 -13.97 -9.26 16.22
C HIS A 77 -13.72 -9.09 17.71
N ARG A 78 -12.45 -9.00 18.12
CA ARG A 78 -12.09 -8.85 19.54
C ARG A 78 -12.49 -7.50 20.12
N ASN A 79 -12.37 -6.42 19.34
CA ASN A 79 -12.73 -5.08 19.80
C ASN A 79 -14.22 -4.73 19.66
N ASN A 80 -15.08 -5.72 19.39
CA ASN A 80 -16.54 -5.56 19.28
C ASN A 80 -16.95 -4.31 18.48
N SER A 81 -16.26 -4.05 17.36
CA SER A 81 -16.55 -2.86 16.57
C SER A 81 -18.02 -2.91 16.16
N LYS A 82 -18.78 -1.86 16.49
CA LYS A 82 -20.18 -1.69 16.04
C LYS A 82 -20.32 -1.86 14.52
N ALA A 83 -19.23 -1.67 13.77
CA ALA A 83 -19.15 -1.92 12.34
C ALA A 83 -19.38 -3.39 11.96
N LEU A 84 -18.97 -4.35 12.80
CA LEU A 84 -19.19 -5.79 12.57
C LEU A 84 -20.64 -6.22 12.94
N GLN A 85 -21.40 -5.37 13.64
CA GLN A 85 -22.83 -5.61 13.93
C GLN A 85 -23.70 -5.39 12.68
N SER A 86 -23.20 -4.65 11.69
CA SER A 86 -23.80 -4.61 10.36
C SER A 86 -23.38 -5.87 9.58
N ASN A 87 -24.30 -6.82 9.44
CA ASN A 87 -24.06 -8.09 8.72
C ASN A 87 -23.44 -7.87 7.32
N SER A 88 -23.77 -6.78 6.63
CA SER A 88 -23.24 -6.49 5.30
C SER A 88 -21.75 -6.21 5.27
N VAL A 89 -21.20 -5.62 6.33
CA VAL A 89 -19.82 -5.16 6.38
C VAL A 89 -18.89 -6.30 6.79
N ALA A 90 -19.30 -7.10 7.77
CA ALA A 90 -18.59 -8.32 8.16
C ALA A 90 -18.44 -9.26 6.96
N VAL A 91 -19.53 -9.50 6.23
CA VAL A 91 -19.54 -10.36 5.03
C VAL A 91 -18.52 -9.87 3.98
N ARG A 92 -18.45 -8.56 3.72
CA ARG A 92 -17.49 -8.01 2.75
C ARG A 92 -16.04 -8.26 3.13
N VAL A 93 -15.67 -8.11 4.40
CA VAL A 93 -14.29 -8.38 4.86
C VAL A 93 -13.93 -9.84 4.64
N TRP A 94 -14.85 -10.75 4.96
CA TRP A 94 -14.68 -12.18 4.71
C TRP A 94 -14.57 -12.51 3.22
N GLU A 95 -15.43 -11.92 2.38
CA GLU A 95 -15.38 -12.08 0.92
C GLU A 95 -14.03 -11.63 0.35
N GLN A 96 -13.48 -10.52 0.84
CA GLN A 96 -12.19 -10.02 0.41
C GLN A 96 -11.04 -10.95 0.86
N LEU A 97 -11.09 -11.51 2.08
CA LEU A 97 -10.13 -12.54 2.50
C LEU A 97 -10.20 -13.77 1.59
N LEU A 98 -11.39 -14.28 1.32
CA LEU A 98 -11.61 -15.42 0.41
C LEU A 98 -11.13 -15.11 -1.01
N ALA A 99 -11.35 -13.88 -1.50
CA ALA A 99 -10.85 -13.43 -2.80
C ALA A 99 -9.32 -13.46 -2.85
N ARG A 100 -8.62 -12.99 -1.80
CA ARG A 100 -7.16 -13.11 -1.70
C ARG A 100 -6.70 -14.57 -1.72
N ILE A 101 -7.34 -15.45 -0.95
CA ILE A 101 -7.01 -16.89 -0.92
C ILE A 101 -7.16 -17.52 -2.31
N ARG A 102 -8.29 -17.26 -2.99
CA ARG A 102 -8.53 -17.75 -4.35
C ARG A 102 -7.52 -17.22 -5.36
N SER A 103 -7.18 -15.92 -5.27
CA SER A 103 -6.14 -15.31 -6.11
C SER A 103 -4.80 -16.03 -5.96
N GLN A 104 -4.41 -16.29 -4.71
CA GLN A 104 -3.18 -17.02 -4.43
C GLN A 104 -3.22 -18.47 -4.89
N ASN A 105 -4.31 -19.20 -4.64
CA ASN A 105 -4.46 -20.59 -5.10
C ASN A 105 -4.40 -20.71 -6.63
N LYS A 106 -4.89 -19.72 -7.39
CA LYS A 106 -4.75 -19.71 -8.86
C LYS A 106 -3.30 -19.55 -9.33
N LEU A 107 -2.51 -18.78 -8.58
CA LEU A 107 -1.12 -18.48 -8.92
C LEU A 107 -0.17 -19.60 -8.49
N ASN A 108 -0.56 -20.36 -7.47
CA ASN A 108 0.14 -21.55 -7.00
C ASN A 108 -0.37 -22.74 -7.82
N GLY A 109 0.23 -22.97 -9.00
CA GLY A 109 0.00 -24.22 -9.73
C GLY A 109 0.30 -25.46 -8.87
N SER A 110 -0.03 -26.65 -9.35
CA SER A 110 0.08 -27.96 -8.67
C SER A 110 1.51 -28.42 -8.28
N GLY A 111 2.43 -27.49 -8.02
CA GLY A 111 3.74 -27.77 -7.47
C GLY A 111 3.65 -28.02 -5.97
N GLU A 112 4.23 -29.14 -5.53
CA GLU A 112 4.47 -29.42 -4.11
C GLU A 112 5.29 -28.28 -3.52
N ARG A 113 4.70 -27.53 -2.58
CA ARG A 113 5.48 -26.60 -1.77
C ARG A 113 6.19 -27.37 -0.67
N THR A 114 7.47 -27.08 -0.51
CA THR A 114 8.36 -27.65 0.51
C THR A 114 8.04 -27.17 1.92
N HIS A 115 7.41 -26.00 2.07
CA HIS A 115 7.05 -25.44 3.37
C HIS A 115 5.57 -25.66 3.72
N GLU A 116 5.30 -25.97 4.99
CA GLU A 116 3.98 -25.90 5.62
C GLU A 116 3.47 -24.46 5.64
N SER A 117 3.11 -23.97 4.46
CA SER A 117 2.61 -22.62 4.29
C SER A 117 1.24 -22.47 4.92
N LEU A 118 0.99 -21.28 5.47
CA LEU A 118 -0.33 -20.85 5.90
C LEU A 118 -1.37 -21.04 4.78
N ILE A 119 -0.96 -20.94 3.50
CA ILE A 119 -1.83 -21.20 2.34
C ILE A 119 -2.23 -22.68 2.23
N ARG A 120 -1.34 -23.63 2.54
CA ARG A 120 -1.70 -25.07 2.54
C ARG A 120 -2.78 -25.33 3.59
N THR A 121 -2.64 -24.76 4.79
CA THR A 121 -3.64 -24.85 5.84
C THR A 121 -4.93 -24.10 5.46
N LEU A 122 -4.81 -23.00 4.71
CA LEU A 122 -5.94 -22.27 4.15
C LEU A 122 -6.54 -22.91 2.87
N GLY A 123 -5.97 -23.99 2.35
CA GLY A 123 -6.46 -24.68 1.15
C GLY A 123 -7.89 -25.20 1.34
N SER A 124 -8.21 -25.67 2.55
CA SER A 124 -9.56 -26.07 2.98
C SER A 124 -10.31 -24.95 3.74
N PHE A 125 -9.71 -23.76 3.88
CA PHE A 125 -10.30 -22.70 4.68
C PHE A 125 -11.52 -22.06 4.01
N GLN A 126 -11.60 -22.09 2.67
CA GLN A 126 -12.82 -21.65 1.99
C GLN A 126 -14.02 -22.51 2.42
N ASP A 127 -13.91 -23.84 2.32
CA ASP A 127 -14.97 -24.77 2.70
C ASP A 127 -15.30 -24.65 4.20
N PHE A 128 -14.28 -24.45 5.03
CA PHE A 128 -14.44 -24.20 6.46
C PHE A 128 -15.20 -22.92 6.76
N VAL A 129 -14.89 -21.80 6.10
CA VAL A 129 -15.60 -20.52 6.26
C VAL A 129 -17.04 -20.66 5.79
N GLU A 130 -17.28 -21.27 4.63
CA GLU A 130 -18.63 -21.49 4.10
C GLU A 130 -19.47 -22.34 5.07
N SER A 131 -18.87 -23.38 5.67
CA SER A 131 -19.52 -24.25 6.66
C SER A 131 -19.77 -23.58 8.02
N ASN A 132 -19.01 -22.53 8.35
CA ASN A 132 -19.06 -21.86 9.66
C ASN A 132 -19.48 -20.39 9.57
N ILE A 133 -20.07 -19.94 8.45
CA ILE A 133 -20.44 -18.53 8.22
C ILE A 133 -21.42 -18.00 9.28
N THR A 134 -22.22 -18.87 9.88
CA THR A 134 -23.16 -18.56 10.97
C THR A 134 -22.51 -18.51 12.35
N LYS A 135 -21.22 -18.89 12.46
CA LYS A 135 -20.44 -18.94 13.70
C LYS A 135 -19.10 -18.19 13.54
N PRO A 136 -19.11 -16.86 13.38
CA PRO A 136 -17.89 -16.07 13.13
C PRO A 136 -16.78 -16.29 14.16
N PHE A 137 -17.13 -16.52 15.43
CA PHE A 137 -16.16 -16.79 16.50
C PHE A 137 -15.29 -18.04 16.24
N VAL A 138 -15.88 -19.10 15.69
CA VAL A 138 -15.16 -20.33 15.33
C VAL A 138 -14.13 -20.06 14.23
N ILE A 139 -14.47 -19.18 13.29
CA ILE A 139 -13.56 -18.78 12.21
C ILE A 139 -12.42 -17.93 12.77
N VAL A 140 -12.73 -16.98 13.67
CA VAL A 140 -11.74 -16.11 14.31
C VAL A 140 -10.77 -16.91 15.18
N ASP A 141 -11.25 -17.88 15.96
CA ASP A 141 -10.40 -18.77 16.75
C ASP A 141 -9.45 -19.58 15.86
N HIS A 142 -9.96 -20.08 14.72
CA HIS A 142 -9.12 -20.78 13.75
C HIS A 142 -8.05 -19.85 13.17
N LEU A 143 -8.42 -18.63 12.76
CA LEU A 143 -7.46 -17.63 12.27
C LEU A 143 -6.42 -17.27 13.35
N GLN A 144 -6.84 -17.08 14.60
CA GLN A 144 -5.94 -16.81 15.72
C GLN A 144 -4.96 -17.97 15.92
N SER A 145 -5.41 -19.21 15.83
CA SER A 145 -4.53 -20.39 15.90
C SER A 145 -3.52 -20.41 14.75
N LEU A 146 -3.94 -20.05 13.53
CA LEU A 146 -3.04 -19.99 12.35
C LEU A 146 -2.00 -18.88 12.48
N VAL A 147 -2.43 -17.69 12.91
CA VAL A 147 -1.52 -16.57 13.14
C VAL A 147 -0.52 -16.92 14.23
N SER A 148 -0.95 -17.57 15.32
CA SER A 148 -0.08 -17.92 16.44
C SER A 148 0.93 -19.01 16.09
N SER A 149 0.58 -19.94 15.19
CA SER A 149 1.48 -21.00 14.72
C SER A 149 2.36 -20.59 13.55
N TYR A 150 2.08 -19.44 12.90
CA TYR A 150 2.85 -18.98 11.75
C TYR A 150 4.31 -18.72 12.14
N GLN A 151 5.22 -19.37 11.43
CA GLN A 151 6.65 -19.14 11.52
C GLN A 151 7.12 -18.47 10.23
N PRO A 152 7.61 -17.22 10.27
CA PRO A 152 8.11 -16.55 9.09
C PRO A 152 9.28 -17.35 8.48
N PRO A 153 9.16 -17.84 7.23
CA PRO A 153 10.24 -18.58 6.59
C PRO A 153 11.48 -17.69 6.38
N PRO A 154 12.70 -18.24 6.37
CA PRO A 154 13.88 -17.47 6.02
C PRO A 154 13.84 -17.10 4.54
N LEU A 155 14.12 -15.84 4.22
CA LEU A 155 14.22 -15.39 2.83
C LEU A 155 15.64 -15.66 2.30
N ALA A 156 15.80 -16.74 1.52
CA ALA A 156 17.05 -17.03 0.85
C ALA A 156 17.30 -16.02 -0.28
N LEU A 157 18.33 -15.19 -0.16
CA LEU A 157 18.71 -14.18 -1.15
C LEU A 157 19.76 -14.75 -2.12
N GLU A 158 19.43 -15.83 -2.81
CA GLU A 158 20.35 -16.50 -3.73
C GLU A 158 20.34 -15.87 -5.14
N ASN A 159 19.37 -14.97 -5.40
CA ASN A 159 19.11 -14.37 -6.71
C ASN A 159 19.76 -12.98 -6.90
N GLN A 160 19.84 -12.53 -8.15
CA GLN A 160 20.18 -11.14 -8.53
C GLN A 160 19.05 -10.17 -8.19
N LEU A 161 18.65 -10.11 -6.92
CA LEU A 161 17.62 -9.21 -6.43
C LEU A 161 18.07 -7.76 -6.66
N ARG A 162 17.22 -6.96 -7.33
CA ARG A 162 17.47 -5.54 -7.50
C ARG A 162 16.23 -4.75 -7.14
N GLN A 163 16.44 -3.57 -6.58
CA GLN A 163 15.36 -2.65 -6.27
C GLN A 163 15.16 -1.66 -7.42
N ALA A 164 13.92 -1.50 -7.85
CA ALA A 164 13.47 -0.45 -8.75
C ALA A 164 13.64 0.91 -8.08
N SER A 165 14.19 1.85 -8.82
CA SER A 165 14.40 3.22 -8.36
C SER A 165 14.38 4.18 -9.53
N ALA A 166 14.11 5.44 -9.24
CA ALA A 166 14.26 6.51 -10.21
C ALA A 166 15.01 7.71 -9.60
N VAL A 167 15.60 8.53 -10.46
CA VAL A 167 16.21 9.81 -10.11
C VAL A 167 15.66 10.84 -11.08
N ILE A 168 14.99 11.86 -10.54
CA ILE A 168 14.51 13.00 -11.33
C ILE A 168 15.69 13.97 -11.47
N ASN A 169 16.14 14.16 -12.70
CA ASN A 169 17.21 15.07 -13.08
C ASN A 169 16.68 16.49 -13.35
N GLU A 170 15.47 16.58 -13.92
CA GLU A 170 14.70 17.81 -14.06
C GLU A 170 13.22 17.55 -13.70
N PRO A 171 12.59 18.43 -12.91
CA PRO A 171 13.16 19.63 -12.30
C PRO A 171 14.16 19.32 -11.19
N GLN A 172 15.14 20.20 -10.99
CA GLN A 172 16.02 20.15 -9.83
C GLN A 172 15.34 20.89 -8.68
N GLY A 173 14.85 20.15 -7.70
CA GLY A 173 14.18 20.73 -6.54
C GLY A 173 15.08 21.69 -5.77
N GLY A 174 14.48 22.63 -5.04
CA GLY A 174 15.24 23.64 -4.29
C GLY A 174 15.85 24.75 -5.15
N SER A 175 15.48 24.85 -6.43
CA SER A 175 15.76 26.03 -7.24
C SER A 175 14.92 27.21 -6.73
N ASP A 176 15.57 28.32 -6.38
CA ASP A 176 14.93 29.59 -6.00
C ASP A 176 14.19 30.26 -7.16
N ASN A 177 14.26 29.71 -8.38
CA ASN A 177 13.59 30.27 -9.54
C ASN A 177 12.15 29.73 -9.66
N PRO A 178 11.12 30.54 -9.34
CA PRO A 178 9.74 30.10 -9.44
C PRO A 178 9.33 29.80 -10.88
N LEU A 179 8.62 28.69 -11.09
CA LEU A 179 7.88 28.48 -12.32
C LEU A 179 6.69 29.44 -12.37
N ARG A 180 6.78 30.46 -13.23
CA ARG A 180 5.76 31.49 -13.37
C ARG A 180 4.64 31.03 -14.30
N PHE A 181 3.40 31.04 -13.84
CA PHE A 181 2.23 30.70 -14.67
C PHE A 181 1.19 31.83 -14.62
N THR A 182 0.35 31.97 -15.64
CA THR A 182 -0.77 32.92 -15.61
C THR A 182 -1.99 32.21 -15.02
N ALA A 183 -2.67 32.83 -14.05
CA ALA A 183 -3.88 32.27 -13.44
C ALA A 183 -4.92 31.90 -14.52
N GLY A 184 -5.51 30.71 -14.41
CA GLY A 184 -6.46 30.17 -15.40
C GLY A 184 -5.83 29.46 -16.59
N LEU A 185 -4.50 29.46 -16.73
CA LEU A 185 -3.78 28.66 -17.74
C LEU A 185 -3.11 27.43 -17.11
N THR A 186 -2.78 26.46 -17.95
CA THR A 186 -2.04 25.27 -17.54
C THR A 186 -0.54 25.57 -17.40
N LEU A 187 0.09 24.99 -16.37
CA LEU A 187 1.54 24.98 -16.20
C LEU A 187 2.11 23.68 -16.76
N GLY A 188 3.09 23.80 -17.66
CA GLY A 188 3.89 22.68 -18.14
C GLY A 188 5.18 22.57 -17.36
N VAL A 189 5.44 21.39 -16.79
CA VAL A 189 6.70 21.04 -16.11
C VAL A 189 7.40 19.97 -16.93
N ASP A 190 8.62 20.27 -17.35
CA ASP A 190 9.49 19.28 -18.01
C ASP A 190 10.03 18.29 -16.96
N ILE A 191 9.90 17.01 -17.27
CA ILE A 191 10.34 15.89 -16.44
C ILE A 191 11.40 15.12 -17.21
N ASP A 192 12.61 15.10 -16.66
CA ASP A 192 13.72 14.25 -17.11
C ASP A 192 14.15 13.36 -15.96
N ALA A 193 14.07 12.04 -16.12
CA ALA A 193 14.39 11.11 -15.06
C ALA A 193 15.05 9.82 -15.56
N ASP A 194 16.06 9.36 -14.83
CA ASP A 194 16.66 8.05 -15.02
C ASP A 194 15.92 7.01 -14.18
N ILE A 195 15.53 5.90 -14.81
CA ILE A 195 14.76 4.82 -14.19
C ILE A 195 15.58 3.54 -14.29
N THR A 196 15.79 2.88 -13.15
CA THR A 196 16.60 1.67 -13.03
C THR A 196 15.82 0.52 -12.41
N ASN A 197 16.11 -0.70 -12.88
CA ASN A 197 15.51 -1.95 -12.44
C ASN A 197 13.98 -2.02 -12.61
N VAL A 198 13.44 -1.35 -13.63
CA VAL A 198 12.01 -1.44 -14.01
C VAL A 198 11.86 -2.22 -15.32
N MET A 199 11.10 -3.32 -15.27
CA MET A 199 10.86 -4.20 -16.43
C MET A 199 9.87 -3.62 -17.44
N HIS A 200 8.79 -3.00 -16.96
CA HIS A 200 7.69 -2.51 -17.78
C HIS A 200 7.44 -1.02 -17.52
N THR A 201 7.83 -0.17 -18.46
CA THR A 201 7.61 1.29 -18.36
C THR A 201 6.14 1.67 -18.39
N SER A 202 5.24 0.79 -18.83
CA SER A 202 3.79 0.97 -18.79
C SER A 202 3.21 1.08 -17.37
N GLN A 203 3.97 0.68 -16.35
CA GLN A 203 3.62 0.78 -14.94
C GLN A 203 4.14 2.07 -14.30
N VAL A 204 4.95 2.87 -14.99
CA VAL A 204 5.51 4.12 -14.45
C VAL A 204 4.50 5.25 -14.63
N TYR A 205 4.25 6.00 -13.55
CA TYR A 205 3.43 7.19 -13.53
C TYR A 205 4.19 8.34 -12.87
N ILE A 206 3.80 9.56 -13.21
CA ILE A 206 4.27 10.78 -12.54
C ILE A 206 3.17 11.23 -11.60
N GLN A 207 3.51 11.38 -10.33
CA GLN A 207 2.61 11.88 -9.31
C GLN A 207 2.95 13.34 -9.01
N VAL A 208 1.92 14.18 -9.07
CA VAL A 208 1.97 15.59 -8.67
C VAL A 208 1.08 15.75 -7.44
N VAL A 209 1.65 16.20 -6.33
CA VAL A 209 0.91 16.47 -5.08
C VAL A 209 0.90 17.98 -4.84
N PHE A 210 -0.31 18.53 -4.75
CA PHE A 210 -0.55 19.95 -4.53
C PHE A 210 -0.52 20.30 -3.04
N PRO A 211 -0.45 21.60 -2.68
CA PRO A 211 -0.44 22.04 -1.27
C PRO A 211 -1.70 21.69 -0.48
N ASP A 212 -2.83 21.50 -1.17
CA ASP A 212 -4.08 21.01 -0.59
C ASP A 212 -4.07 19.48 -0.40
N PHE A 213 -2.93 18.83 -0.66
CA PHE A 213 -2.71 17.39 -0.68
C PHE A 213 -3.53 16.63 -1.72
N SER A 214 -4.17 17.33 -2.66
CA SER A 214 -4.75 16.68 -3.83
C SER A 214 -3.63 16.11 -4.70
N ARG A 215 -3.92 14.97 -5.34
CA ARG A 215 -2.95 14.23 -6.15
C ARG A 215 -3.45 14.14 -7.57
N GLN A 216 -2.56 14.34 -8.52
CA GLN A 216 -2.81 14.09 -9.93
C GLN A 216 -1.75 13.13 -10.47
N LEU A 217 -2.22 12.11 -11.18
CA LEU A 217 -1.39 11.07 -11.77
C LEU A 217 -1.36 11.24 -13.29
N PHE A 218 -0.15 11.31 -13.82
CA PHE A 218 0.09 11.45 -15.25
C PHE A 218 0.74 10.19 -15.77
N LYS A 219 0.14 9.61 -16.81
CA LYS A 219 0.70 8.47 -17.52
C LYS A 219 1.58 8.97 -18.65
N PRO A 220 2.91 8.75 -18.62
CA PRO A 220 3.77 9.14 -19.72
C PRO A 220 3.43 8.37 -21.00
N LYS A 221 3.67 8.98 -22.16
CA LYS A 221 3.46 8.28 -23.43
C LYS A 221 4.58 7.25 -23.62
N PRO A 222 4.32 6.12 -24.30
CA PRO A 222 5.38 5.16 -24.61
C PRO A 222 6.57 5.78 -25.37
N ALA A 223 6.31 6.79 -26.21
CA ALA A 223 7.34 7.52 -26.97
C ALA A 223 8.24 8.42 -26.12
N ASP A 224 7.84 8.73 -24.88
CA ASP A 224 8.62 9.58 -23.96
C ASP A 224 9.75 8.79 -23.28
N PHE A 225 9.75 7.46 -23.39
CA PHE A 225 10.77 6.59 -22.82
C PHE A 225 11.88 6.30 -23.83
N ARG A 226 13.13 6.54 -23.40
CA ARG A 226 14.34 6.08 -24.07
C ARG A 226 14.85 4.83 -23.37
N HIS A 227 14.89 3.71 -24.10
CA HIS A 227 15.30 2.42 -23.56
C HIS A 227 16.81 2.21 -23.77
N PHE A 228 17.61 2.20 -22.71
CA PHE A 228 19.04 1.88 -22.78
C PHE A 228 19.30 0.38 -22.62
N SER A 229 18.49 -0.28 -21.78
CA SER A 229 18.46 -1.73 -21.63
C SER A 229 17.07 -2.17 -21.18
N LYS A 230 16.87 -3.49 -21.04
CA LYS A 230 15.60 -4.04 -20.52
C LYS A 230 15.20 -3.46 -19.16
N MET A 231 16.19 -3.03 -18.36
CA MET A 231 16.02 -2.60 -16.97
C MET A 231 16.46 -1.15 -16.72
N LYS A 232 16.92 -0.44 -17.74
CA LYS A 232 17.40 0.94 -17.61
C LYS A 232 16.79 1.80 -18.70
N HIS A 233 16.06 2.82 -18.26
CA HIS A 233 15.29 3.70 -19.11
C HIS A 233 15.54 5.14 -18.69
N ARG A 234 15.33 6.08 -19.61
CA ARG A 234 15.21 7.50 -19.29
C ARG A 234 13.88 8.02 -19.79
N LEU A 235 13.16 8.70 -18.91
CA LEU A 235 11.88 9.31 -19.19
C LEU A 235 12.11 10.79 -19.46
N ILE A 236 11.69 11.27 -20.63
CA ILE A 236 11.70 12.70 -20.99
C ILE A 236 10.30 13.06 -21.44
N THR A 237 9.55 13.76 -20.60
CA THR A 237 8.16 14.13 -20.88
C THR A 237 7.81 15.50 -20.31
N LYS A 238 6.63 16.00 -20.64
CA LYS A 238 6.08 17.24 -20.11
C LYS A 238 4.76 16.96 -19.42
N VAL A 239 4.70 17.24 -18.13
CA VAL A 239 3.47 17.15 -17.34
C VAL A 239 2.77 18.49 -17.39
N ILE A 240 1.47 18.48 -17.66
CA ILE A 240 0.66 19.69 -17.77
C ILE A 240 -0.44 19.61 -16.72
N PHE A 241 -0.46 20.54 -15.77
CA PHE A 241 -1.51 20.61 -14.76
C PHE A 241 -2.06 22.03 -14.61
N SER A 242 -3.29 22.13 -14.16
CA SER A 242 -3.93 23.37 -13.75
C SER A 242 -4.58 23.19 -12.38
N HIS A 243 -4.59 24.25 -11.59
CA HIS A 243 -5.33 24.31 -10.32
C HIS A 243 -6.18 25.58 -10.33
N SER A 244 -7.47 25.45 -10.00
CA SER A 244 -8.50 26.41 -10.40
C SER A 244 -8.53 27.70 -9.59
N THR A 245 -7.68 27.87 -8.57
CA THR A 245 -7.72 29.05 -7.67
C THR A 245 -6.35 29.34 -7.07
N TRP A 246 -5.32 29.36 -7.91
CA TRP A 246 -3.96 29.57 -7.41
C TRP A 246 -3.63 31.08 -7.35
N SER A 247 -3.88 31.69 -6.19
CA SER A 247 -3.62 33.12 -5.90
C SER A 247 -2.21 33.38 -5.36
N ASP A 248 -1.67 32.43 -4.60
CA ASP A 248 -0.45 32.61 -3.81
C ASP A 248 0.66 31.64 -4.23
N PRO A 249 1.93 32.07 -4.30
CA PRO A 249 3.03 31.15 -4.55
C PRO A 249 3.05 29.97 -3.58
N CYS A 250 3.32 28.77 -4.07
CA CYS A 250 3.45 27.59 -3.21
C CYS A 250 4.29 26.48 -3.85
N TYR A 251 4.57 25.46 -3.05
CA TYR A 251 5.33 24.29 -3.46
C TYR A 251 4.41 23.18 -3.94
N VAL A 252 4.83 22.50 -5.00
CA VAL A 252 4.21 21.28 -5.52
C VAL A 252 5.26 20.18 -5.52
N ASP A 253 4.88 19.02 -5.02
CA ASP A 253 5.75 17.85 -4.98
C ASP A 253 5.56 17.02 -6.26
N VAL A 254 6.65 16.69 -6.94
CA VAL A 254 6.64 15.82 -8.12
C VAL A 254 7.50 14.60 -7.89
N SER A 255 6.94 13.41 -8.12
CA SER A 255 7.62 12.13 -7.92
C SER A 255 7.28 11.13 -9.03
N LEU A 256 8.10 10.10 -9.15
CA LEU A 256 7.78 8.94 -9.97
C LEU A 256 7.25 7.82 -9.09
N VAL A 257 6.24 7.12 -9.58
CA VAL A 257 5.60 6.01 -8.89
C VAL A 257 5.39 4.83 -9.83
N LEU A 258 5.36 3.61 -9.29
CA LEU A 258 4.98 2.38 -9.98
C LEU A 258 3.56 1.97 -9.62
N LYS A 259 2.75 1.70 -10.64
CA LYS A 259 1.47 1.04 -10.47
C LYS A 259 1.68 -0.44 -10.12
N TYR A 260 1.17 -0.87 -8.98
CA TYR A 260 1.20 -2.27 -8.59
C TYR A 260 -0.06 -3.02 -8.99
N ALA A 261 0.04 -4.35 -9.10
CA ALA A 261 -1.10 -5.21 -9.34
C ALA A 261 -1.73 -5.58 -7.99
N GLN A 262 -2.92 -5.03 -7.72
CA GLN A 262 -3.66 -5.38 -6.52
C GLN A 262 -4.26 -6.79 -6.66
N ASP A 263 -4.18 -7.61 -5.62
CA ASP A 263 -4.84 -8.93 -5.59
C ASP A 263 -6.34 -8.83 -5.27
N ILE A 264 -6.76 -7.73 -4.63
CA ILE A 264 -8.15 -7.34 -4.34
C ILE A 264 -8.31 -5.82 -4.39
N ASN A 265 -9.54 -5.30 -4.27
CA ASN A 265 -9.77 -3.86 -4.14
C ASN A 265 -9.37 -3.37 -2.74
N GLU A 266 -8.12 -2.91 -2.58
CA GLU A 266 -7.60 -2.44 -1.29
C GLU A 266 -8.34 -1.20 -0.76
N GLN A 267 -8.89 -0.36 -1.65
CA GLN A 267 -9.61 0.84 -1.25
C GLN A 267 -10.82 0.48 -0.39
N GLU A 268 -11.51 -0.61 -0.70
CA GLU A 268 -12.65 -1.08 0.10
C GLU A 268 -12.22 -1.53 1.50
N VAL A 269 -11.04 -2.14 1.63
CA VAL A 269 -10.48 -2.57 2.92
C VAL A 269 -10.06 -1.35 3.73
N VAL A 270 -9.41 -0.37 3.10
CA VAL A 270 -8.95 0.88 3.74
C VAL A 270 -10.11 1.78 4.14
N ASP A 271 -11.11 1.97 3.28
CA ASP A 271 -12.34 2.71 3.59
C ASP A 271 -13.04 2.09 4.79
N PHE A 272 -13.06 0.77 4.85
CA PHE A 272 -13.61 0.04 5.98
C PHE A 272 -12.79 0.22 7.26
N ILE A 273 -11.47 0.05 7.23
CA ILE A 273 -10.58 0.34 8.38
C ILE A 273 -10.81 1.77 8.87
N THR A 274 -10.91 2.73 7.95
CA THR A 274 -11.16 4.14 8.26
C THR A 274 -12.50 4.34 8.96
N SER A 275 -13.58 3.70 8.48
CA SER A 275 -14.91 3.76 9.13
C SER A 275 -14.89 3.21 10.57
N VAL A 276 -14.09 2.18 10.83
CA VAL A 276 -13.92 1.58 12.16
C VAL A 276 -13.10 2.50 13.08
N LEU A 277 -12.05 3.13 12.56
CA LEU A 277 -11.27 4.12 13.30
C LEU A 277 -12.10 5.39 13.59
N GLU A 278 -12.96 5.82 12.67
CA GLU A 278 -13.82 6.99 12.84
C GLU A 278 -14.90 6.81 13.92
N THR A 279 -15.28 5.57 14.23
CA THR A 279 -16.21 5.26 15.32
C THR A 279 -15.56 5.18 16.70
N SER A 280 -14.23 5.17 16.77
CA SER A 280 -13.44 5.11 18.02
C SER A 280 -12.72 6.41 18.40
N ALA A 281 -12.57 7.38 17.48
CA ALA A 281 -11.84 8.63 17.73
C ALA A 281 -12.77 9.87 17.95
N GLU A 282 -12.60 10.54 19.09
CA GLU A 282 -13.16 11.87 19.35
C GLU A 282 -12.64 12.91 18.35
N LYS A 283 -13.49 13.89 18.01
CA LYS A 283 -13.42 14.70 16.78
C LYS A 283 -12.25 15.69 16.66
N SER A 284 -11.31 15.78 17.61
CA SER A 284 -10.29 16.86 17.63
C SER A 284 -9.00 16.57 16.85
N ASP A 285 -8.60 15.30 16.67
CA ASP A 285 -7.28 14.98 16.07
C ASP A 285 -7.31 14.72 14.55
N LYS A 286 -8.48 14.90 13.93
CA LYS A 286 -8.76 14.53 12.52
C LYS A 286 -7.96 15.31 11.48
N LYS A 287 -7.46 16.50 11.79
CA LYS A 287 -6.58 17.26 10.87
C LYS A 287 -5.13 16.78 10.91
N ILE A 288 -4.64 16.43 12.08
CA ILE A 288 -3.23 16.04 12.28
C ILE A 288 -2.99 14.63 11.73
N VAL A 289 -3.90 13.68 11.96
CA VAL A 289 -3.74 12.29 11.49
C VAL A 289 -3.85 12.16 9.97
N LYS A 290 -4.78 12.89 9.31
CA LYS A 290 -4.84 12.97 7.83
C LYS A 290 -3.62 13.68 7.24
N GLN A 291 -3.09 14.71 7.91
CA GLN A 291 -1.88 15.42 7.49
C GLN A 291 -0.59 14.58 7.66
N ILE A 292 -0.52 13.71 8.66
CA ILE A 292 0.62 12.81 8.88
C ILE A 292 0.57 11.60 7.92
N LYS A 293 -0.60 10.98 7.72
CA LYS A 293 -0.77 9.87 6.74
C LYS A 293 -0.46 10.28 5.30
N ASN A 294 -0.70 11.54 4.93
CA ASN A 294 -0.37 12.04 3.59
C ASN A 294 1.11 12.38 3.38
N ARG A 295 1.91 12.45 4.45
CA ARG A 295 3.36 12.71 4.37
C ARG A 295 4.21 11.44 4.29
N ALA A 296 3.64 10.27 4.59
CA ALA A 296 4.34 9.00 4.57
C ALA A 296 3.59 7.99 3.68
N ASP A 297 3.94 7.96 2.40
CA ASP A 297 4.38 6.74 1.70
C ASP A 297 3.55 5.45 1.95
N ASN A 298 2.23 5.44 1.71
CA ASN A 298 1.40 4.24 1.92
C ASN A 298 0.39 4.02 0.78
N LEU A 299 0.77 3.29 -0.27
CA LEU A 299 -0.09 2.57 -1.26
C LEU A 299 -1.38 3.21 -1.80
N GLN A 300 -1.60 4.52 -1.64
CA GLN A 300 -2.84 5.16 -2.08
C GLN A 300 -3.01 5.00 -3.60
N ASP A 301 -4.23 4.64 -4.01
CA ASP A 301 -4.66 4.48 -5.40
C ASP A 301 -3.96 3.39 -6.22
N GLY A 302 -3.20 2.47 -5.60
CA GLY A 302 -2.55 1.39 -6.34
C GLY A 302 -1.13 1.72 -6.85
N TYR A 303 -0.42 2.63 -6.18
CA TYR A 303 0.94 3.04 -6.56
C TYR A 303 1.97 2.91 -5.42
N VAL A 304 3.23 2.71 -5.78
CA VAL A 304 4.40 2.68 -4.88
C VAL A 304 5.43 3.70 -5.37
N GLU A 305 6.03 4.48 -4.47
CA GLU A 305 7.04 5.48 -4.82
C GLU A 305 8.33 4.83 -5.38
N LEU A 306 8.83 5.39 -6.50
CA LEU A 306 10.13 5.03 -7.10
C LEU A 306 11.27 5.94 -6.65
N CYS A 307 10.95 7.16 -6.25
CA CYS A 307 11.92 8.17 -5.86
C CYS A 307 11.28 9.13 -4.86
N SER A 308 12.12 9.80 -4.07
CA SER A 308 11.67 10.89 -3.21
C SER A 308 11.07 12.03 -4.05
N PRO A 309 10.01 12.69 -3.57
CA PRO A 309 9.43 13.83 -4.27
C PRO A 309 10.40 15.00 -4.38
N VAL A 310 10.32 15.68 -5.52
CA VAL A 310 11.03 16.91 -5.83
C VAL A 310 10.09 18.08 -5.66
N GLN A 311 10.47 19.04 -4.81
CA GLN A 311 9.70 20.26 -4.58
C GLN A 311 9.96 21.31 -5.65
N ILE A 312 8.87 21.77 -6.27
CA ILE A 312 8.88 22.81 -7.28
C ILE A 312 8.15 24.02 -6.72
N TYR A 313 8.79 25.18 -6.75
CA TYR A 313 8.15 26.44 -6.38
C TYR A 313 7.44 27.05 -7.59
N VAL A 314 6.15 27.31 -7.44
CA VAL A 314 5.30 27.81 -8.52
C VAL A 314 4.65 29.12 -8.10
N LEU A 315 4.69 30.12 -9.00
CA LEU A 315 4.27 31.50 -8.74
C LEU A 315 3.22 31.96 -9.77
N PRO A 316 2.03 32.39 -9.34
CA PRO A 316 1.09 33.04 -10.26
C PRO A 316 1.62 34.40 -10.70
N LYS A 317 1.61 34.68 -12.00
CA LYS A 317 1.78 36.02 -12.54
C LYS A 317 0.51 36.81 -12.23
N SER A 318 0.66 37.91 -11.51
CA SER A 318 -0.39 38.93 -11.41
C SER A 318 -0.75 39.38 -12.82
N SER A 319 -2.02 39.28 -13.20
CA SER A 319 -2.55 40.00 -14.35
C SER A 319 -2.48 41.50 -14.04
N SER A 320 -1.37 42.14 -14.41
CA SER A 320 -1.28 43.60 -14.42
C SER A 320 -2.20 44.10 -15.53
N HIS A 321 -3.42 44.49 -15.17
CA HIS A 321 -4.26 45.37 -15.95
C HIS A 321 -4.02 46.81 -15.52
#